data_AF-A0A1X0JL30-F1
#
_entry.id   AF-A0A1X0JL30-F1
#
_cell.length_a   1.000
_cell.length_b   1.000
_cell.length_c   1.000
_cell.angle_alpha   90.00
_cell.angle_beta   90.00
_cell.angle_gamma   90.00
#
_symmetry.space_group_name_H-M   'P 1'
#
loop_
_entity.id
_entity.type
_entity.pdbx_description
1 polymer ?
#
loop_
_entity_poly.entity_id
_entity_poly.type
_entity_poly.pdbx_seq_one_letter_code
_entity_poly.pdbx_strand_id
1 'polypeptide(L)' 'MESFWARMQVELLNTRKWATTIELAAAMADYIDNFYNVERRHSYLGNISPTEFETLWTSTYSIPQLA' A
#
# COMPACT_ATOMS: atom_id res chain seq x y z
N MET A 1 1.88 -12.83 -9.36
CA MET A 1 1.46 -11.43 -9.23
C MET A 1 0.56 -11.33 -8.01
N GLU A 2 0.95 -10.56 -6.99
CA GLU A 2 0.05 -10.27 -5.87
C GLU A 2 -0.99 -9.24 -6.34
N SER A 3 -2.28 -9.49 -6.08
CA SER A 3 -3.34 -8.55 -6.43
C SER A 3 -3.71 -7.71 -5.21
N PHE A 4 -3.61 -6.39 -5.35
CA PHE A 4 -4.01 -5.41 -4.33
C PHE A 4 -5.45 -5.67 -3.84
N TRP A 5 -6.40 -5.73 -4.77
CA TRP A 5 -7.82 -5.89 -4.46
C TRP A 5 -8.13 -7.23 -3.80
N ALA A 6 -7.50 -8.32 -4.27
CA ALA A 6 -7.70 -9.63 -3.66
C ALA A 6 -7.20 -9.64 -2.20
N ARG A 7 -6.09 -8.97 -1.90
CA ARG A 7 -5.57 -8.87 -0.53
C ARG A 7 -6.46 -8.01 0.35
N MET A 8 -6.80 -6.81 -0.08
CA MET A 8 -7.70 -5.92 0.68
C MET A 8 -9.05 -6.60 0.96
N GLN A 9 -9.57 -7.37 0.00
CA GLN A 9 -10.83 -8.08 0.20
C GLN A 9 -10.77 -9.08 1.36
N VAL A 10 -9.72 -9.91 1.43
CA VAL A 10 -9.62 -10.97 2.45
C VAL A 10 -9.10 -10.42 3.79
N GLU A 11 -8.19 -9.45 3.75
CA GLU A 11 -7.51 -8.92 4.94
C GLU A 11 -8.27 -7.75 5.60
N LEU A 12 -9.18 -7.09 4.88
CA LEU A 12 -9.97 -5.96 5.41
C LEU A 12 -11.47 -6.12 5.14
N LEU A 13 -11.89 -6.11 3.87
CA LEU A 13 -13.30 -5.92 3.52
C LEU A 13 -14.20 -7.04 4.08
N ASN A 14 -13.75 -8.29 4.01
CA ASN A 14 -14.51 -9.47 4.42
C ASN A 14 -14.32 -9.85 5.90
N THR A 15 -13.52 -9.11 6.66
CA THR A 15 -13.20 -9.47 8.06
C THR A 15 -14.35 -9.21 9.03
N ARG A 16 -15.20 -8.24 8.71
CA ARG A 16 -16.33 -7.83 9.54
C ARG A 16 -17.43 -7.17 8.71
N LYS A 17 -18.61 -7.05 9.32
CA LYS A 17 -19.66 -6.17 8.79
C LYS A 17 -19.35 -4.73 9.15
N TRP A 18 -19.53 -3.84 8.18
CA TRP A 18 -19.32 -2.40 8.32
C TRP A 18 -20.67 -1.74 8.56
N ALA A 19 -20.76 -0.88 9.58
CA ALA A 19 -22.03 -0.24 9.90
C ALA A 19 -22.39 0.85 8.89
N THR A 20 -21.38 1.52 8.33
CA THR A 20 -21.53 2.59 7.35
C THR A 20 -20.45 2.53 6.28
N THR A 21 -20.74 3.11 5.11
CA THR A 21 -19.75 3.31 4.05
C THR A 21 -18.61 4.24 4.49
N ILE A 22 -18.89 5.19 5.40
CA ILE A 22 -17.86 6.11 5.93
C ILE A 22 -16.83 5.35 6.77
N GLU A 23 -17.29 4.45 7.66
CA GLU A 23 -16.40 3.59 8.44
C GLU A 23 -15.55 2.71 7.53
N LEU A 24 -16.17 2.11 6.51
CA LEU A 24 -15.46 1.29 5.54
C LEU A 24 -14.40 2.10 4.78
N ALA A 25 -14.75 3.30 4.29
CA ALA A 25 -13.83 4.16 3.57
C ALA A 25 -12.64 4.60 4.45
N ALA A 26 -12.89 4.94 5.72
CA ALA A 26 -11.84 5.28 6.67
C ALA A 26 -10.88 4.11 6.90
N ALA A 27 -11.40 2.89 7.05
CA ALA A 27 -10.55 1.71 7.23
C ALA A 27 -9.80 1.32 5.96
N MET A 28 -10.38 1.54 4.78
CA MET A 28 -9.67 1.37 3.51
C MET A 28 -8.51 2.35 3.36
N ALA A 29 -8.72 3.63 3.71
CA ALA A 29 -7.66 4.64 3.69
C ALA A 29 -6.53 4.28 4.66
N ASP A 30 -6.87 3.93 5.91
CA ASP A 30 -5.90 3.48 6.92
C ASP A 30 -5.11 2.24 6.45
N TYR A 31 -5.80 1.25 5.90
CA TYR A 31 -5.15 0.05 5.35
C TYR A 31 -4.18 0.39 4.21
N ILE A 32 -4.51 1.35 3.34
CA ILE A 32 -3.63 1.75 2.23
C ILE A 32 -2.41 2.51 2.76
N ASP A 33 -2.65 3.58 3.51
CA ASP A 33 -1.64 4.56 3.86
C ASP A 33 -0.73 4.07 4.98
N ASN A 34 -1.27 3.39 5.99
CA ASN A 34 -0.53 3.02 7.19
C ASN A 34 -0.03 1.57 7.17
N PHE A 35 -0.61 0.70 6.35
CA PHE A 35 -0.21 -0.71 6.28
C PHE A 35 0.33 -1.12 4.90
N TYR A 36 -0.48 -0.98 3.85
CA TYR A 36 -0.13 -1.51 2.52
C TYR A 36 1.09 -0.81 1.93
N ASN A 37 1.11 0.52 1.93
CA ASN A 37 2.23 1.27 1.34
C ASN A 37 3.49 1.25 2.22
N VAL A 38 3.31 1.30 3.54
CA VAL A 38 4.42 1.49 4.48
C VAL A 38 5.06 0.17 4.90
N GLU A 39 4.26 -0.83 5.27
CA GLU A 39 4.74 -2.04 5.95
C GLU A 39 4.67 -3.29 5.06
N ARG A 40 3.69 -3.36 4.16
CA ARG A 40 3.45 -4.59 3.41
C ARG A 40 4.54 -4.84 2.37
N ARG A 41 5.19 -5.99 2.46
CA ARG A 41 6.28 -6.39 1.57
C ARG A 41 5.75 -7.13 0.35
N HIS A 42 6.27 -6.79 -0.83
CA HIS A 42 5.86 -7.40 -2.09
C HIS A 42 7.01 -8.17 -2.73
N SER A 43 6.78 -9.45 -3.04
CA SER A 43 7.81 -10.30 -3.70
C SER A 43 8.24 -9.73 -5.06
N TYR A 44 7.32 -9.09 -5.78
CA TYR A 44 7.62 -8.42 -7.04
C TYR A 44 8.58 -7.22 -6.89
N LEU A 45 8.53 -6.53 -5.75
CA LEU A 45 9.42 -5.39 -5.45
C LEU A 45 10.76 -5.82 -4.86
N GLY A 46 11.06 -7.12 -4.77
CA GLY A 46 12.24 -7.63 -4.06
C GLY A 46 12.01 -7.80 -2.56
N ASN A 47 10.76 -8.04 -2.16
CA ASN A 47 10.35 -8.22 -0.77
C ASN A 47 10.63 -6.99 0.11
N ILE A 48 10.30 -5.81 -0.39
CA ILE A 48 10.28 -4.53 0.33
C ILE A 48 8.90 -3.88 0.19
N SER A 49 8.61 -2.87 1.00
CA SER A 49 7.35 -2.13 0.88
C SER A 49 7.34 -1.16 -0.30
N PRO A 50 6.15 -0.74 -0.78
CA PRO A 50 6.03 0.28 -1.81
C PRO A 50 6.79 1.57 -1.46
N THR A 51 6.67 2.06 -0.22
CA THR A 51 7.39 3.26 0.23
C THR A 51 8.90 3.06 0.23
N GLU A 52 9.40 1.90 0.67
CA GLU A 52 10.84 1.57 0.58
C GLU A 52 11.32 1.56 -0.88
N PHE A 53 10.53 0.96 -1.77
CA PHE A 53 10.83 0.91 -3.19
C PHE A 53 10.92 2.32 -3.80
N GLU A 54 9.95 3.19 -3.54
CA GLU A 54 9.95 4.58 -4.01
C GLU A 54 11.14 5.39 -3.48
N THR A 55 11.51 5.16 -2.22
CA THR A 55 12.67 5.80 -1.58
C THR A 55 13.97 5.38 -2.27
N LEU A 56 14.16 4.08 -2.49
CA LEU A 56 15.32 3.54 -3.21
C LEU A 56 15.36 4.01 -4.65
N TRP A 57 14.21 4.04 -5.33
CA TRP A 57 14.09 4.53 -6.69
C TRP A 57 14.48 6.01 -6.80
N THR A 58 13.93 6.86 -5.94
CA THR A 58 14.24 8.31 -5.90
C THR A 58 15.71 8.55 -5.59
N SER A 59 16.29 7.79 -4.67
CA SER A 59 17.72 7.87 -4.36
C SER A 59 18.61 7.42 -5.52
N THR A 60 18.19 6.41 -6.28
CA THR A 60 19.00 5.82 -7.37
C THR A 60 18.89 6.62 -8.67
N TYR A 61 17.71 7.18 -8.94
CA TYR A 61 17.37 7.89 -10.19
C TYR A 61 17.13 9.38 -9.97
N SER A 62 17.74 9.99 -8.95
CA SER A 62 17.72 11.44 -8.80
C SER A 62 18.23 12.11 -10.07
N ILE A 63 17.29 12.56 -10.91
CA ILE A 63 17.53 13.47 -12.02
C ILE A 63 18.06 14.76 -11.37
N PRO A 64 19.25 15.26 -11.75
CA PRO A 64 19.67 16.60 -11.35
C PRO A 64 18.55 17.55 -11.73
N GLN A 65 17.92 18.18 -10.75
CA GLN A 65 16.79 19.07 -10.99
C GLN A 65 17.20 20.10 -12.04
N LEU A 66 16.42 20.20 -13.12
CA LEU A 66 16.47 21.36 -14.00
C LEU A 66 16.08 22.56 -13.15
N ALA A 67 17.10 23.33 -12.76
CA ALA A 67 16.97 24.69 -12.24
C ALA A 67 16.39 25.62 -13.31
#